data_AF-A0A923LB60-F1
#
_entry.id   AF-A0A923LB60-F1
#
_cell.length_a   1.000
_cell.length_b   1.000
_cell.length_c   1.000
_cell.angle_alpha   90.00
_cell.angle_beta   90.00
_cell.angle_gamma   90.00
#
_symmetry.space_group_name_H-M   'P 1'
#
loop_
_entity.id
_entity.type
_entity.pdbx_description
1 polymer ?
#
loop_
_entity_poly.entity_id
_entity_poly.type
_entity_poly.pdbx_seq_one_letter_code
_entity_poly.pdbx_strand_id
1 'polypeptide(L)'
;MATATITLKKGTTAEWTESKRVLDDGELGLETTTSGHRIIRIGNGSTEFMSLPVAFDIEEVREIKTGMDKDAKTYYDDMVKKGTELLAEMKALATTVELEDDATQIKYRMGISNGTLYFEEITKEASE
;
A
#
# COMPACT_ATOMS: atom_id res chain seq x y z
N MET A 1 18.82 -22.39 27.92
CA MET A 1 18.94 -22.44 26.45
C MET A 1 20.37 -22.06 26.11
N ALA A 2 21.12 -22.89 25.38
CA ALA A 2 22.48 -22.54 24.98
C ALA A 2 22.42 -21.58 23.79
N THR A 3 23.12 -20.45 23.89
CA THR A 3 23.24 -19.47 22.79
C THR A 3 24.49 -19.80 21.99
N ALA A 4 24.34 -19.95 20.67
CA ALA A 4 25.46 -20.08 19.75
C ALA A 4 25.66 -18.76 18.99
N THR A 5 26.91 -18.35 18.84
CA THR A 5 27.29 -17.22 17.97
C THR A 5 27.75 -17.79 16.64
N ILE A 6 27.13 -17.34 15.55
CA ILE A 6 27.49 -17.74 14.18
C ILE A 6 28.13 -16.54 13.49
N THR A 7 29.30 -16.75 12.91
CA THR A 7 29.97 -15.77 12.05
C THR A 7 29.93 -16.29 10.62
N LEU A 8 29.32 -15.52 9.73
CA LEU A 8 29.25 -15.85 8.31
C LEU A 8 30.57 -15.51 7.62
N LYS A 9 30.95 -16.31 6.61
CA LYS A 9 31.95 -15.85 5.64
C LYS A 9 31.35 -14.67 4.89
N LYS A 10 32.10 -13.57 4.85
CA LYS A 10 31.66 -12.31 4.26
C LYS A 10 32.78 -11.67 3.46
N GLY A 11 32.42 -10.92 2.43
CA GLY A 11 33.35 -10.22 1.56
C GLY A 11 32.62 -9.30 0.60
N THR A 12 33.37 -8.41 -0.03
CA THR A 12 32.91 -7.58 -1.14
C THR A 12 32.72 -8.41 -2.41
N THR A 13 31.98 -7.90 -3.39
CA THR A 13 31.85 -8.54 -4.72
C THR A 13 33.22 -8.86 -5.33
N ALA A 14 34.18 -7.95 -5.20
CA ALA A 14 35.54 -8.11 -5.73
C ALA A 14 36.28 -9.26 -5.02
N GLU A 15 36.28 -9.27 -3.69
CA GLU A 15 36.93 -10.32 -2.90
C GLU A 15 36.32 -11.70 -3.19
N TRP A 16 34.99 -11.79 -3.32
CA TRP A 16 34.32 -13.05 -3.67
C TRP A 16 34.67 -13.53 -5.07
N THR A 17 34.67 -12.63 -6.05
CA THR A 17 35.02 -12.93 -7.45
C THR A 17 36.47 -13.41 -7.56
N GLU A 18 37.40 -12.76 -6.86
CA GLU A 18 38.81 -13.15 -6.84
C GLU A 18 39.03 -14.49 -6.13
N SER A 19 38.29 -14.75 -5.05
CA SER A 19 38.47 -15.96 -4.24
C SER A 19 38.14 -17.27 -4.97
N LYS A 20 37.26 -17.23 -5.98
CA LYS A 20 36.69 -18.42 -6.66
C LYS A 20 36.23 -19.51 -5.69
N ARG A 21 35.79 -19.10 -4.51
CA ARG A 21 35.56 -20.02 -3.41
C ARG A 21 34.31 -20.86 -3.67
N VAL A 22 34.43 -22.16 -3.51
CA VAL A 22 33.31 -23.09 -3.36
C VAL A 22 32.99 -23.21 -1.87
N LEU A 23 31.72 -22.98 -1.51
CA LEU A 23 31.23 -23.14 -0.13
C LEU A 23 30.62 -24.53 0.04
N ASP A 24 30.72 -25.07 1.26
CA ASP A 24 30.12 -26.37 1.59
C ASP A 24 28.59 -26.35 1.39
N ASP A 25 27.98 -27.52 1.22
CA ASP A 25 26.53 -27.62 1.06
C ASP A 25 25.82 -27.06 2.30
N GLY A 26 24.91 -26.09 2.09
CA GLY A 26 24.22 -25.37 3.16
C GLY A 26 25.02 -24.24 3.83
N GLU A 27 26.30 -24.02 3.46
CA GLU A 27 27.09 -22.93 4.02
C GLU A 27 26.64 -21.56 3.47
N LEU A 28 26.38 -20.62 4.38
CA LEU A 28 25.98 -19.26 4.04
C LEU A 28 27.19 -18.36 3.77
N GLY A 29 27.17 -17.66 2.63
CA GLY A 29 28.11 -16.57 2.34
C GLY A 29 27.39 -15.24 2.17
N LEU A 30 27.99 -14.16 2.67
CA LEU A 30 27.48 -12.79 2.59
C LEU A 30 28.35 -11.94 1.66
N GLU A 31 27.76 -11.47 0.57
CA GLU A 31 28.34 -10.46 -0.30
C GLU A 31 27.91 -9.06 0.16
N THR A 32 28.84 -8.11 0.16
CA THR A 32 28.54 -6.67 0.22
C THR A 32 28.91 -6.03 -1.11
N THR A 33 27.93 -5.51 -1.84
CA THR A 33 28.18 -4.83 -3.13
C THR A 33 28.82 -3.46 -2.90
N THR A 34 29.30 -2.84 -3.98
CA THR A 34 29.82 -1.45 -3.94
C THR A 34 28.75 -0.42 -3.55
N SER A 35 27.48 -0.67 -3.86
CA SER A 35 26.34 0.13 -3.40
C SER A 35 25.94 -0.15 -1.94
N GLY A 36 26.62 -1.08 -1.27
CA GLY A 36 26.34 -1.47 0.12
C GLY A 36 25.21 -2.48 0.28
N HIS A 37 24.70 -3.06 -0.82
CA HIS A 37 23.67 -4.10 -0.75
C HIS A 37 24.28 -5.36 -0.15
N ARG A 38 23.46 -6.10 0.62
CA ARG A 38 23.86 -7.36 1.22
C ARG A 38 23.11 -8.51 0.58
N ILE A 39 23.87 -9.40 -0.05
CA ILE A 39 23.33 -10.54 -0.77
C ILE A 39 23.82 -11.81 -0.10
N ILE A 40 22.91 -12.74 0.17
CA ILE A 40 23.23 -14.06 0.71
C ILE A 40 23.06 -15.09 -0.40
N ARG A 41 24.06 -15.97 -0.51
CA ARG A 41 24.00 -17.20 -1.31
C ARG A 41 24.34 -18.38 -0.42
N ILE A 42 23.79 -19.55 -0.78
CA ILE A 42 23.98 -20.79 -0.04
C ILE A 42 24.81 -21.74 -0.89
N GLY A 43 25.93 -22.19 -0.34
CA GLY A 43 26.79 -23.19 -0.95
C GLY A 43 26.06 -24.48 -1.25
N ASN A 44 26.49 -25.14 -2.32
CA ASN A 44 26.01 -26.47 -2.74
C ASN A 44 27.18 -27.49 -2.81
N GLY A 45 28.33 -27.16 -2.23
CA GLY A 45 29.53 -27.99 -2.20
C GLY A 45 30.30 -28.13 -3.52
N SER A 46 29.85 -27.51 -4.62
CA SER A 46 30.45 -27.75 -5.95
C SER A 46 30.59 -26.52 -6.85
N THR A 47 29.80 -25.47 -6.64
CA THR A 47 29.76 -24.27 -7.47
C THR A 47 30.47 -23.10 -6.79
N GLU A 48 31.20 -22.29 -7.56
CA GLU A 48 31.82 -21.06 -7.04
C GLU A 48 30.76 -20.07 -6.54
N PHE A 49 31.07 -19.34 -5.47
CA PHE A 49 30.13 -18.47 -4.77
C PHE A 49 29.39 -17.49 -5.69
N MET A 50 30.10 -16.84 -6.61
CA MET A 50 29.52 -15.85 -7.53
C MET A 50 28.62 -16.47 -8.62
N SER A 51 28.67 -17.80 -8.80
CA SER A 51 27.81 -18.54 -9.74
C SER A 51 26.61 -19.18 -9.05
N LEU A 52 26.51 -19.11 -7.73
CA LEU A 52 25.35 -19.59 -6.99
C LEU A 52 24.15 -18.66 -7.19
N PRO A 53 22.91 -19.19 -7.17
CA PRO A 53 21.71 -18.37 -7.16
C PRO A 53 21.67 -17.50 -5.90
N VAL A 54 21.12 -16.30 -6.05
CA VAL A 54 20.82 -15.42 -4.92
C VAL A 54 19.71 -16.05 -4.09
N ALA A 55 19.98 -16.29 -2.80
CA ALA A 55 18.99 -16.81 -1.87
C ALA A 55 18.24 -15.68 -1.15
N PHE A 56 18.92 -14.56 -0.90
CA PHE A 56 18.32 -13.39 -0.27
C PHE A 56 19.05 -12.12 -0.68
N ASP A 57 18.32 -11.11 -1.14
CA ASP A 57 18.81 -9.75 -1.32
C ASP A 57 18.05 -8.80 -0.38
N ILE A 58 18.78 -8.11 0.50
CA ILE A 58 18.19 -7.22 1.49
C ILE A 58 17.46 -6.03 0.86
N GLU A 59 17.94 -5.52 -0.27
CA GLU A 59 17.32 -4.34 -0.88
C GLU A 59 16.04 -4.73 -1.63
N GLU A 60 15.98 -5.89 -2.28
CA GLU A 60 14.73 -6.42 -2.87
C GLU A 60 13.64 -6.56 -1.81
N VAL A 61 13.98 -7.10 -0.64
CA VAL A 61 13.04 -7.20 0.48
C VAL A 61 12.61 -5.83 1.01
N ARG A 62 13.52 -4.84 1.04
CA ARG A 62 13.19 -3.47 1.45
C ARG A 62 12.24 -2.81 0.46
N GLU A 63 12.45 -3.01 -0.84
CA GLU A 63 11.58 -2.49 -1.90
C GLU A 63 10.17 -3.06 -1.79
N ILE A 64 10.03 -4.39 -1.62
CA ILE A 64 8.74 -5.04 -1.39
C ILE A 64 8.02 -4.43 -0.19
N LYS A 65 8.72 -4.31 0.95
CA LYS A 65 8.14 -3.72 2.16
C LYS A 65 7.66 -2.28 1.91
N THR A 66 8.49 -1.47 1.24
CA THR A 66 8.15 -0.07 0.96
C THR A 66 6.95 0.05 0.02
N GLY A 67 6.85 -0.83 -0.97
CA GLY A 67 5.68 -0.95 -1.84
C GLY A 67 4.41 -1.29 -1.05
N MET A 68 4.47 -2.31 -0.20
CA MET A 68 3.36 -2.71 0.67
C MET A 68 2.90 -1.57 1.59
N ASP A 69 3.85 -0.85 2.21
CA ASP A 69 3.56 0.29 3.09
C ASP A 69 2.84 1.42 2.31
N LYS A 70 3.26 1.68 1.07
CA LYS A 70 2.64 2.69 0.18
C LYS A 70 1.24 2.29 -0.26
N ASP A 71 1.04 1.03 -0.64
CA ASP A 71 -0.27 0.52 -1.08
C ASP A 71 -1.27 0.53 0.08
N ALA A 72 -0.84 0.11 1.27
CA ALA A 72 -1.66 0.17 2.48
C ALA A 72 -2.07 1.61 2.80
N LYS A 73 -1.13 2.56 2.76
CA LYS A 73 -1.44 3.97 2.97
C LYS A 73 -2.46 4.49 1.97
N THR A 74 -2.28 4.18 0.69
CA THR A 74 -3.19 4.61 -0.38
C THR A 74 -4.60 4.06 -0.15
N TYR A 75 -4.73 2.79 0.22
CA TYR A 75 -6.02 2.18 0.53
C TYR A 75 -6.77 2.90 1.66
N TYR A 76 -6.07 3.22 2.76
CA TYR A 76 -6.68 3.95 3.87
C TYR A 76 -7.06 5.38 3.50
N ASP A 77 -6.18 6.10 2.79
CA ASP A 77 -6.46 7.46 2.33
C ASP A 77 -7.70 7.50 1.41
N ASP A 78 -7.82 6.53 0.49
CA ASP A 78 -8.99 6.38 -0.39
C ASP A 78 -10.27 6.05 0.37
N MET A 79 -10.20 5.19 1.39
CA MET A 79 -11.34 4.85 2.24
C MET A 79 -11.83 6.06 3.03
N VAL A 80 -10.91 6.85 3.59
CA VAL A 80 -11.24 8.10 4.31
C VAL A 80 -11.89 9.10 3.36
N LYS A 81 -11.36 9.24 2.14
CA LYS A 81 -11.95 10.11 1.12
C LYS A 81 -13.39 9.71 0.78
N LYS A 82 -13.62 8.43 0.45
CA LYS A 82 -14.96 7.90 0.16
C LYS A 82 -15.92 8.06 1.35
N GLY A 83 -15.44 7.82 2.57
CA GLY A 83 -16.23 8.03 3.78
C GLY A 83 -16.62 9.49 4.00
N THR A 84 -15.72 10.43 3.67
CA THR A 84 -15.98 11.86 3.76
C THR A 84 -17.00 12.32 2.71
N GLU A 85 -16.89 11.81 1.48
CA GLU A 85 -17.84 12.06 0.38
C GLU A 85 -19.23 11.53 0.74
N LEU A 86 -19.34 10.28 1.20
CA LEU A 86 -20.60 9.69 1.64
C LEU A 86 -21.23 10.47 2.80
N LEU A 87 -20.43 10.92 3.77
CA LEU A 87 -20.93 11.73 4.88
C LEU A 87 -21.48 13.08 4.40
N ALA A 88 -20.85 13.69 3.39
CA ALA A 88 -21.34 14.92 2.78
C ALA A 88 -22.66 14.70 2.03
N GLU A 89 -22.77 13.61 1.26
CA GLU A 89 -24.01 13.22 0.58
C GLU A 89 -25.14 12.94 1.56
N MET A 90 -24.88 12.18 2.63
CA MET A 90 -25.86 11.89 3.67
C MET A 90 -26.34 13.17 4.37
N LYS A 91 -25.42 14.12 4.63
CA LYS A 91 -25.81 15.43 5.17
C LYS A 91 -26.69 16.21 4.21
N ALA A 92 -26.37 16.21 2.91
CA ALA A 92 -27.18 16.87 1.89
C ALA A 92 -28.60 16.25 1.79
N LEU A 93 -28.70 14.92 1.79
CA LEU A 93 -29.98 14.21 1.78
C LEU A 93 -30.79 14.41 3.06
N ALA A 94 -30.15 14.42 4.23
CA ALA A 94 -30.83 14.73 5.48
C ALA A 94 -31.34 16.18 5.53
N THR A 95 -30.74 17.08 4.75
CA THR A 95 -31.15 18.48 4.65
C THR A 95 -32.20 18.74 3.59
N THR A 96 -32.58 17.80 2.72
CA THR A 96 -33.61 18.03 1.70
C THR A 96 -34.56 16.84 1.49
N VAL A 97 -35.87 17.10 1.46
CA VAL A 97 -36.92 16.11 1.15
C VAL A 97 -37.83 16.69 0.09
N GLU A 98 -38.08 15.96 -0.99
CA GLU A 98 -39.11 16.33 -1.97
C GLU A 98 -40.43 15.66 -1.61
N LEU A 99 -41.48 16.45 -1.51
CA LEU A 99 -42.84 16.01 -1.21
C LEU A 99 -43.78 16.46 -2.32
N GLU A 100 -44.84 15.69 -2.55
CA GLU A 100 -45.92 16.07 -3.46
C GLU A 100 -47.20 16.22 -2.63
N ASP A 101 -47.90 17.33 -2.83
CA ASP A 101 -49.21 17.54 -2.21
C ASP A 101 -50.26 16.69 -2.94
N ASP A 102 -50.88 15.73 -2.25
CA ASP A 102 -51.86 14.83 -2.85
C ASP A 102 -53.11 15.55 -3.39
N ALA A 103 -53.48 16.71 -2.83
CA ALA A 103 -54.67 17.47 -3.24
C ALA A 103 -54.38 18.42 -4.41
N THR A 104 -53.20 19.05 -4.43
CA THR A 104 -52.85 20.05 -5.47
C THR A 104 -51.89 19.52 -6.54
N GLN A 105 -51.26 18.36 -6.31
CA GLN A 105 -50.22 17.74 -7.14
C GLN A 105 -48.97 18.63 -7.32
N ILE A 106 -48.77 19.62 -6.45
CA ILE A 106 -47.60 20.49 -6.45
C ILE A 106 -46.45 19.78 -5.74
N LYS A 107 -45.25 19.84 -6.33
CA LYS A 107 -44.02 19.31 -5.73
C LYS A 107 -43.29 20.40 -4.97
N TYR A 108 -42.89 20.07 -3.74
CA TYR A 108 -42.14 20.95 -2.85
C TYR A 108 -40.81 20.32 -2.49
N ARG A 109 -39.74 21.11 -2.48
CA ARG A 109 -38.48 20.77 -1.82
C ARG A 109 -38.47 21.42 -0.44
N MET A 110 -38.44 20.58 0.59
CA MET A 110 -38.24 21.00 1.97
C MET A 110 -36.79 20.84 2.35
N GLY A 111 -36.24 21.74 3.15
CA GLY A 111 -34.90 21.52 3.70
C GLY A 111 -34.53 22.39 4.89
N ILE A 112 -33.33 22.16 5.45
CA ILE A 112 -32.78 22.96 6.56
C ILE A 112 -31.55 23.71 6.07
N SER A 113 -31.57 25.04 6.15
CA SER A 113 -30.45 25.92 5.83
C SER A 113 -30.20 26.91 6.97
N ASN A 114 -28.96 26.99 7.46
CA ASN A 114 -28.56 27.83 8.61
C ASN A 114 -29.46 27.69 9.86
N GLY A 115 -30.01 26.50 10.10
CA GLY A 115 -30.90 26.22 11.24
C GLY A 115 -32.37 26.61 11.03
N THR A 116 -32.73 27.11 9.84
CA THR A 116 -34.10 27.45 9.47
C THR A 116 -34.63 26.46 8.45
N LEU A 117 -35.87 26.00 8.63
CA LEU A 117 -36.59 25.19 7.65
C LEU A 117 -37.04 26.05 6.48
N TYR A 118 -36.79 25.61 5.25
CA TYR A 118 -37.27 26.24 4.02
C TYR A 118 -38.14 25.29 3.21
N PHE A 119 -39.02 25.88 2.39
CA PHE A 119 -39.94 25.20 1.48
C PHE A 119 -39.85 25.92 0.12
N GLU A 120 -39.60 25.18 -0.94
CA GLU A 120 -39.50 25.71 -2.32
C GLU A 120 -40.43 24.92 -3.24
N GLU A 121 -41.33 25.59 -3.95
CA GLU A 121 -42.14 24.98 -5.01
C GLU A 121 -41.25 24.63 -6.21
N ILE A 122 -41.27 23.37 -6.62
CA ILE A 122 -40.56 22.92 -7.82
C ILE A 122 -41.46 23.19 -9.02
N THR A 123 -41.33 24.36 -9.62
CA THR A 123 -41.97 24.66 -10.91
C THR A 123 -41.38 23.75 -11.98
N LYS A 124 -42.21 22.92 -12.63
CA LYS A 124 -41.83 22.26 -13.88
C LYS A 124 -41.48 23.36 -14.88
N GLU A 125 -40.23 23.43 -15.33
CA GLU A 125 -39.90 24.21 -16.52
C GLU A 125 -40.84 23.76 -17.65
N ALA A 126 -41.57 24.72 -18.22
CA ALA A 126 -42.34 24.50 -19.41
C ALA A 126 -41.36 24.12 -20.52
N SER A 127 -41.44 22.87 -20.98
CA SER A 127 -40.81 22.46 -22.24
C SER A 127 -41.40 23.32 -23.35
N GLU A 128 -40.60 24.24 -23.90
CA GLU A 128 -40.82 24.82 -25.23
C GLU A 128 -40.57 23.76 -26.33
#